data_AF-A0A9D9E4C9-F1
#
_entry.id   AF-A0A9D9E4C9-F1
#
_cell.length_a   1.000
_cell.length_b   1.000
_cell.length_c   1.000
_cell.angle_alpha   90.00
_cell.angle_beta   90.00
_cell.angle_gamma   90.00
#
_symmetry.space_group_name_H-M   'P 1'
#
loop_
_entity.id
_entity.type
_entity.pdbx_description
1 polymer ?
#
loop_
_entity_poly.entity_id
_entity_poly.type
_entity_poly.pdbx_seq_one_letter_code
_entity_poly.pdbx_strand_id
1 'polypeptide(L)'
;MIKALLFDMDGVLADSEGISIKVGIDYFSSIGIRADEEAFRDALGCGERPFFDISASALGLDGPPYSYEEASAFFRKRYTELIGKTNIALPGADIVRKARERGIMTALASSAPKWKVLANIEAVGLEQSSFDFIATGADIKRNKPEKDIYQLCLINLGCDEKEAVVFEDTPGGIESGKRAGCRVVSMMTTIRATEAFRAGADAVIENLSFIQDFNSGEELEELLFGNERSGKLKYGACWIKPLAEKLPYSAVLESAIGAAKDSWKHGYAPYSKFKVGAAVVSASTGRIYAGCNVENSSYGATICAERNAITTAVANEGEFGIDMLVVYSDDDPPAPPCAMCLQVIAEFARPETKIVLVTPHSQPVEYRLENMLPMPFIFPTMR
;
A
#
# COMPACT_ATOMS: atom_id res chain seq x y z
N MET A 1 4.20 13.72 -11.68
CA MET A 1 4.83 14.12 -10.40
C MET A 1 3.77 14.74 -9.53
N ILE A 2 3.61 14.23 -8.30
CA ILE A 2 2.67 14.80 -7.33
C ILE A 2 3.19 16.17 -6.87
N LYS A 3 2.29 17.16 -6.82
CA LYS A 3 2.55 18.50 -6.27
C LYS A 3 1.57 18.88 -5.16
N ALA A 4 0.44 18.18 -5.03
CA ALA A 4 -0.55 18.47 -4.01
C ALA A 4 -1.12 17.19 -3.36
N LEU A 5 -1.31 17.23 -2.04
CA LEU A 5 -2.02 16.21 -1.27
C LEU A 5 -3.31 16.81 -0.70
N LEU A 6 -4.44 16.18 -0.99
CA LEU A 6 -5.77 16.64 -0.60
C LEU A 6 -6.34 15.59 0.37
N PHE A 7 -6.53 15.96 1.62
CA PHE A 7 -6.97 15.03 2.66
C PHE A 7 -8.44 15.25 3.00
N ASP A 8 -9.23 14.18 3.12
CA ASP A 8 -10.38 14.24 4.03
C ASP A 8 -9.89 14.34 5.49
N MET A 9 -10.80 14.71 6.39
CA MET A 9 -10.49 14.86 7.81
C MET A 9 -10.82 13.60 8.60
N ASP A 10 -12.09 13.20 8.61
CA ASP A 10 -12.59 12.16 9.49
C ASP A 10 -12.25 10.80 8.86
N GLY A 11 -11.66 9.88 9.62
CA GLY A 11 -11.22 8.57 9.10
C GLY A 11 -9.94 8.59 8.26
N VAL A 12 -9.42 9.77 7.90
CA VAL A 12 -8.11 9.92 7.21
C VAL A 12 -7.04 10.52 8.13
N LEU A 13 -7.32 11.69 8.71
CA LEU A 13 -6.41 12.37 9.64
C LEU A 13 -6.86 12.21 11.11
N ALA A 14 -8.17 12.07 11.33
CA ALA A 14 -8.77 12.08 12.66
C ALA A 14 -9.72 10.89 12.89
N ASP A 15 -9.57 10.19 14.00
CA ASP A 15 -10.57 9.27 14.55
C ASP A 15 -11.56 10.05 15.43
N SER A 16 -12.60 10.60 14.81
CA SER A 16 -13.56 11.48 15.48
C SER A 16 -14.92 10.82 15.74
N GLU A 17 -15.09 9.55 15.32
CA GLU A 17 -16.33 8.81 15.44
C GLU A 17 -16.67 8.49 16.89
N GLY A 18 -15.69 8.01 17.67
CA GLY A 18 -15.90 7.67 19.08
C GLY A 18 -16.37 8.88 19.91
N ILE A 19 -15.88 10.08 19.59
CA ILE A 19 -16.35 11.31 20.24
C ILE A 19 -17.76 11.66 19.77
N SER A 20 -18.06 11.52 18.48
CA SER A 20 -19.38 11.79 17.93
C SER A 20 -20.45 10.90 18.58
N ILE A 21 -20.19 9.59 18.71
CA ILE A 21 -21.06 8.62 19.40
C ILE A 21 -21.27 9.03 20.86
N LYS A 22 -20.19 9.33 21.58
CA LYS A 22 -20.28 9.76 22.99
C LYS A 22 -21.13 11.01 23.16
N VAL A 23 -20.98 12.00 22.27
CA VAL A 23 -21.80 13.22 22.29
C VAL A 23 -23.27 12.90 21.99
N GLY A 24 -23.54 11.99 21.05
CA GLY A 24 -24.89 11.50 20.77
C GLY A 24 -25.54 10.83 21.98
N ILE A 25 -24.81 9.95 22.67
CA ILE A 25 -25.26 9.30 23.92
C ILE A 25 -25.54 10.36 25.00
N ASP A 26 -24.65 11.33 25.18
CA ASP A 26 -24.82 12.43 26.14
C ASP A 26 -26.08 13.25 25.80
N TYR A 27 -26.35 13.52 24.51
CA TYR A 27 -27.55 14.23 24.07
C TYR A 27 -28.83 13.46 24.37
N PHE A 28 -28.95 12.21 23.91
CA PHE A 28 -30.16 11.41 24.17
C PHE A 28 -30.40 11.25 25.67
N SER A 29 -29.34 11.04 26.46
CA SER A 29 -29.44 10.99 27.92
C SER A 29 -29.97 12.30 28.51
N SER A 30 -29.58 13.46 27.96
CA SER A 30 -30.03 14.77 28.41
C SER A 30 -31.53 15.02 28.20
N ILE A 31 -32.14 14.36 27.21
CA ILE A 31 -33.58 14.38 26.95
C ILE A 31 -34.32 13.18 27.54
N GLY A 32 -33.66 12.41 28.42
CA GLY A 32 -34.26 11.28 29.14
C GLY A 32 -34.34 9.97 28.36
N ILE A 33 -33.64 9.86 27.24
CA ILE A 33 -33.61 8.68 26.38
C ILE A 33 -32.30 7.91 26.58
N ARG A 34 -32.40 6.61 26.86
CA ARG A 34 -31.22 5.75 26.97
C ARG A 34 -30.75 5.34 25.57
N ALA A 35 -29.52 5.72 25.23
CA ALA A 35 -28.85 5.30 24.01
C ALA A 35 -27.53 4.58 24.36
N ASP A 36 -27.11 3.67 23.49
CA ASP A 36 -25.80 3.03 23.49
C ASP A 36 -25.19 3.13 22.07
N GLU A 37 -23.99 2.58 21.89
CA GLU A 37 -23.28 2.65 20.60
C GLU A 37 -24.05 1.98 19.45
N GLU A 38 -24.90 0.98 19.74
CA GLU A 38 -25.67 0.27 18.71
C GLU A 38 -26.69 1.18 18.02
N ALA A 39 -27.24 2.16 18.74
CA ALA A 39 -28.15 3.17 18.17
C ALA A 39 -27.48 4.07 17.10
N PHE A 40 -26.15 4.10 17.03
CA PHE A 40 -25.40 4.93 16.07
C PHE A 40 -24.81 4.13 14.92
N ARG A 41 -24.89 2.79 14.94
CA ARG A 41 -24.23 1.89 13.98
C ARG A 41 -24.50 2.29 12.52
N ASP A 42 -25.76 2.53 12.18
CA ASP A 42 -26.18 2.84 10.80
C ASP A 42 -26.04 4.33 10.45
N ALA A 43 -25.61 5.14 11.43
CA ALA A 43 -25.53 6.59 11.35
C ALA A 43 -24.08 7.10 11.26
N LEU A 44 -23.08 6.21 11.28
CA LEU A 44 -21.68 6.56 11.11
C LEU A 44 -21.37 6.97 9.66
N GLY A 45 -20.49 7.95 9.49
CA GLY A 45 -20.07 8.45 8.17
C GLY A 45 -21.10 9.21 7.33
N CYS A 46 -22.36 9.38 7.78
CA CYS A 46 -23.43 9.98 6.94
C CYS A 46 -23.66 11.50 7.15
N GLY A 47 -22.82 12.16 7.95
CA GLY A 47 -22.93 13.59 8.27
C GLY A 47 -23.86 13.89 9.46
N GLU A 48 -23.80 15.11 10.01
CA GLU A 48 -24.39 15.43 11.32
C GLU A 48 -25.92 15.24 11.41
N ARG A 49 -26.68 15.74 10.44
CA ARG A 49 -28.14 15.60 10.47
C ARG A 49 -28.59 14.14 10.32
N PRO A 50 -28.13 13.40 9.29
CA PRO A 50 -28.39 11.97 9.21
C PRO A 50 -27.91 11.19 10.44
N PHE A 51 -26.77 11.57 11.04
CA PHE A 51 -26.27 10.97 12.28
C PHE A 51 -27.33 11.03 13.40
N PHE A 52 -27.97 12.18 13.60
CA PHE A 52 -29.02 12.31 14.60
C PHE A 52 -30.37 11.74 14.18
N ASP A 53 -30.81 11.98 12.95
CA ASP A 53 -32.12 11.54 12.46
C ASP A 53 -32.22 9.99 12.41
N ILE A 54 -31.16 9.31 11.96
CA ILE A 54 -31.10 7.84 11.93
C ILE A 54 -31.04 7.27 13.34
N SER A 55 -30.20 7.82 14.22
CA SER A 55 -30.11 7.35 15.61
C SER A 55 -31.37 7.61 16.42
N ALA A 56 -32.04 8.74 16.21
CA ALA A 56 -33.34 9.01 16.81
C ALA A 56 -34.39 7.97 16.35
N SER A 57 -34.44 7.67 15.05
CA SER A 57 -35.33 6.64 14.51
C SER A 57 -35.02 5.25 15.08
N ALA A 58 -33.75 4.89 15.25
CA ALA A 58 -33.33 3.63 15.86
C ALA A 58 -33.77 3.51 17.33
N LEU A 59 -33.89 4.65 18.03
CA LEU A 59 -34.38 4.75 19.39
C LEU A 59 -35.91 4.89 19.47
N GLY A 60 -36.62 4.80 18.34
CA GLY A 60 -38.08 4.91 18.28
C GLY A 60 -38.60 6.35 18.40
N LEU A 61 -37.80 7.34 18.02
CA LEU A 61 -38.16 8.75 18.04
C LEU A 61 -38.31 9.30 16.61
N ASP A 62 -39.45 9.90 16.32
CA ASP A 62 -39.77 10.61 15.07
C ASP A 62 -40.24 12.06 15.32
N GLY A 63 -40.12 12.53 16.57
CA GLY A 63 -40.52 13.85 17.02
C GLY A 63 -40.17 14.08 18.50
N PRO A 64 -40.83 15.05 19.17
CA PRO A 64 -40.54 15.39 20.56
C PRO A 64 -40.50 14.16 21.49
N PRO A 65 -39.51 14.06 22.40
CA PRO A 65 -38.61 15.13 22.82
C PRO A 65 -37.39 15.37 21.91
N TYR A 66 -37.24 14.66 20.78
CA TYR A 66 -36.17 14.89 19.83
C TYR A 66 -36.45 16.09 18.90
N SER A 67 -35.46 16.97 18.76
CA SER A 67 -35.34 17.98 17.70
C SER A 67 -33.90 17.97 17.16
N TYR A 68 -33.74 18.02 15.84
CA TYR A 68 -32.42 18.13 15.22
C TYR A 68 -31.74 19.46 15.62
N GLU A 69 -32.49 20.55 15.72
CA GLU A 69 -31.95 21.87 16.05
C GLU A 69 -31.36 21.89 17.47
N GLU A 70 -32.04 21.26 18.42
CA GLU A 70 -31.55 21.08 19.79
C GLU A 70 -30.36 20.12 19.85
N ALA A 71 -30.44 19.01 19.11
CA ALA A 71 -29.36 18.03 18.98
C ALA A 71 -28.07 18.66 18.43
N SER A 72 -28.17 19.43 17.35
CA SER A 72 -27.04 20.10 16.70
C SER A 72 -26.41 21.16 17.62
N ALA A 73 -27.23 21.95 18.31
CA ALA A 73 -26.74 22.93 19.28
C ALA A 73 -26.01 22.26 20.46
N PHE A 74 -26.57 21.17 20.99
CA PHE A 74 -25.93 20.36 22.03
C PHE A 74 -24.63 19.75 21.52
N PHE A 75 -24.65 19.16 20.32
CA PHE A 75 -23.53 18.50 19.69
C PHE A 75 -22.34 19.45 19.58
N ARG A 76 -22.55 20.62 19.00
CA ARG A 76 -21.49 21.62 18.83
C ARG A 76 -20.81 21.97 20.15
N LYS A 77 -21.59 22.24 21.19
CA LYS A 77 -21.05 22.60 22.51
C LYS A 77 -20.26 21.43 23.11
N ARG A 78 -20.90 20.26 23.20
CA ARG A 78 -20.36 19.10 23.90
C ARG A 78 -19.19 18.46 23.16
N TYR A 79 -19.23 18.42 21.84
CA TYR A 79 -18.13 17.96 20.99
C TYR A 79 -16.90 18.82 21.19
N THR A 80 -17.04 20.17 21.14
CA THR A 80 -15.92 21.10 21.37
C THR A 80 -15.28 20.93 22.75
N GLU A 81 -16.07 20.62 23.79
CA GLU A 81 -15.53 20.36 25.14
C GLU A 81 -14.72 19.05 25.25
N LEU A 82 -15.12 18.01 24.52
CA LEU A 82 -14.48 16.69 24.56
C LEU A 82 -13.26 16.62 23.64
N ILE A 83 -13.37 17.18 22.44
CA ILE A 83 -12.32 17.15 21.41
C ILE A 83 -11.07 17.90 21.89
N GLY A 84 -11.22 19.03 22.59
CA GLY A 84 -10.11 19.82 23.11
C GLY A 84 -9.30 19.14 24.24
N LYS A 85 -9.70 17.95 24.67
CA LYS A 85 -9.01 17.14 25.70
C LYS A 85 -8.52 15.79 25.18
N THR A 86 -8.71 15.52 23.88
CA THR A 86 -8.49 14.20 23.29
C THR A 86 -7.59 14.34 22.07
N ASN A 87 -6.55 13.51 21.99
CA ASN A 87 -5.81 13.37 20.74
C ASN A 87 -6.53 12.34 19.86
N ILE A 88 -6.93 12.76 18.66
CA ILE A 88 -7.65 11.92 17.70
C ILE A 88 -6.81 11.61 16.46
N ALA A 89 -5.52 11.96 16.44
CA ALA A 89 -4.67 11.75 15.29
C ALA A 89 -4.60 10.28 14.88
N LEU A 90 -4.94 10.00 13.63
CA LEU A 90 -4.70 8.69 13.03
C LEU A 90 -3.20 8.50 12.71
N PRO A 91 -2.71 7.25 12.68
CA PRO A 91 -1.30 6.98 12.39
C PRO A 91 -0.86 7.59 11.05
N GLY A 92 0.17 8.43 11.11
CA GLY A 92 0.76 9.10 9.95
C GLY A 92 0.16 10.46 9.58
N ALA A 93 -0.74 11.03 10.39
CA ALA A 93 -1.29 12.38 10.17
C ALA A 93 -0.21 13.49 10.09
N ASP A 94 0.99 13.24 10.60
CA ASP A 94 2.15 14.12 10.47
C ASP A 94 2.67 14.26 9.03
N ILE A 95 2.21 13.41 8.09
CA ILE A 95 2.51 13.53 6.66
C ILE A 95 2.17 14.91 6.11
N VAL A 96 1.15 15.58 6.65
CA VAL A 96 0.75 16.93 6.25
C VAL A 96 1.94 17.90 6.40
N ARG A 97 2.64 17.87 7.54
CA ARG A 97 3.83 18.71 7.77
C ARG A 97 5.00 18.27 6.89
N LYS A 98 5.26 16.95 6.79
CA LYS A 98 6.35 16.40 5.99
C LYS A 98 6.23 16.76 4.51
N ALA A 99 5.02 16.73 3.97
CA ALA A 99 4.74 17.11 2.58
C ALA A 99 5.13 18.58 2.33
N ARG A 100 4.73 19.48 3.23
CA ARG A 100 5.10 20.91 3.13
C ARG A 100 6.59 21.16 3.20
N GLU A 101 7.30 20.48 4.11
CA GLU A 101 8.76 20.57 4.23
C GLU A 101 9.47 20.19 2.92
N ARG A 102 8.81 19.40 2.07
CA ARG A 102 9.31 18.94 0.77
C ARG A 102 8.74 19.75 -0.41
N GLY A 103 8.06 20.85 -0.13
CA GLY A 103 7.47 21.72 -1.15
C GLY A 103 6.23 21.14 -1.84
N ILE A 104 5.60 20.12 -1.25
CA ILE A 104 4.33 19.57 -1.73
C ILE A 104 3.19 20.33 -1.03
N MET A 105 2.27 20.87 -1.82
CA MET A 105 1.12 21.60 -1.30
C MET A 105 0.14 20.67 -0.61
N THR A 106 -0.61 21.22 0.32
CA THR A 106 -1.53 20.46 1.18
C THR A 106 -2.87 21.17 1.26
N ALA A 107 -3.96 20.42 1.10
CA ALA A 107 -5.30 20.93 1.35
C ALA A 107 -6.12 19.95 2.18
N LEU A 108 -7.03 20.49 2.98
CA LEU A 108 -8.03 19.72 3.71
C LEU A 108 -9.41 19.92 3.05
N ALA A 109 -10.16 18.84 2.86
CA ALA A 109 -11.45 18.84 2.19
C ALA A 109 -12.47 18.00 2.97
N SER A 110 -13.24 18.64 3.84
CA SER A 110 -14.26 17.97 4.66
C SER A 110 -15.67 18.54 4.41
N SER A 111 -16.67 17.67 4.29
CA SER A 111 -18.09 18.09 4.20
C SER A 111 -18.64 18.63 5.54
N ALA A 112 -17.84 18.57 6.62
CA ALA A 112 -18.23 19.05 7.94
C ALA A 112 -18.27 20.59 8.02
N PRO A 113 -19.04 21.15 8.97
CA PRO A 113 -19.04 22.59 9.20
C PRO A 113 -17.68 23.08 9.72
N LYS A 114 -17.32 24.31 9.36
CA LYS A 114 -16.01 24.92 9.66
C LYS A 114 -15.57 24.79 11.12
N TRP A 115 -16.48 24.98 12.08
CA TRP A 115 -16.12 24.88 13.49
C TRP A 115 -15.63 23.48 13.90
N LYS A 116 -16.19 22.40 13.33
CA LYS A 116 -15.78 21.02 13.61
C LYS A 116 -14.43 20.74 12.97
N VAL A 117 -14.25 21.16 11.72
CA VAL A 117 -12.98 21.01 11.00
C VAL A 117 -11.84 21.66 11.78
N LEU A 118 -12.03 22.90 12.24
CA LEU A 118 -11.01 23.61 13.02
C LEU A 118 -10.70 22.93 14.35
N ALA A 119 -11.72 22.46 15.08
CA ALA A 119 -11.52 21.75 16.33
C ALA A 119 -10.77 20.42 16.14
N ASN A 120 -11.06 19.69 15.05
CA ASN A 120 -10.39 18.43 14.75
C ASN A 120 -8.93 18.67 14.32
N ILE A 121 -8.62 19.75 13.57
CA ILE A 121 -7.24 20.08 13.18
C ILE A 121 -6.37 20.23 14.44
N GLU A 122 -6.85 21.00 15.41
CA GLU A 122 -6.15 21.21 16.68
C GLU A 122 -5.98 19.91 17.46
N ALA A 123 -7.02 19.07 17.52
CA ALA A 123 -7.00 17.79 18.24
C ALA A 123 -6.11 16.72 17.59
N VAL A 124 -5.83 16.81 16.28
CA VAL A 124 -4.83 15.99 15.58
C VAL A 124 -3.39 16.49 15.87
N GLY A 125 -3.23 17.68 16.45
CA GLY A 125 -1.94 18.31 16.66
C GLY A 125 -1.38 19.01 15.41
N LEU A 126 -2.28 19.42 14.50
CA LEU A 126 -1.98 20.25 13.35
C LEU A 126 -2.47 21.68 13.58
N GLU A 127 -2.02 22.59 12.72
CA GLU A 127 -2.49 23.98 12.70
C GLU A 127 -3.20 24.28 11.38
N GLN A 128 -4.05 25.30 11.32
CA GLN A 128 -4.64 25.74 10.04
C GLN A 128 -3.57 26.10 9.00
N SER A 129 -2.45 26.66 9.46
CA SER A 129 -1.24 26.97 8.66
C SER A 129 -0.55 25.73 8.09
N SER A 130 -0.89 24.53 8.58
CA SER A 130 -0.41 23.26 8.02
C SER A 130 -1.08 22.90 6.69
N PHE A 131 -2.04 23.70 6.23
CA PHE A 131 -2.69 23.53 4.94
C PHE A 131 -2.59 24.83 4.13
N ASP A 132 -2.29 24.72 2.84
CA ASP A 132 -2.33 25.85 1.92
C ASP A 132 -3.77 26.27 1.63
N PHE A 133 -4.72 25.34 1.76
CA PHE A 133 -6.15 25.62 1.66
C PHE A 133 -7.00 24.64 2.49
N ILE A 134 -8.10 25.13 3.05
CA ILE A 134 -9.07 24.32 3.80
C ILE A 134 -10.46 24.58 3.21
N ALA A 135 -11.06 23.53 2.63
CA ALA A 135 -12.44 23.51 2.16
C ALA A 135 -13.32 22.80 3.18
N THR A 136 -14.45 23.43 3.50
CA THR A 136 -15.45 22.92 4.44
C THR A 136 -16.81 22.76 3.76
N GLY A 137 -17.76 22.09 4.40
CA GLY A 137 -19.12 21.97 3.89
C GLY A 137 -19.84 23.33 3.71
N ALA A 138 -19.35 24.40 4.34
CA ALA A 138 -19.89 25.75 4.16
C ALA A 138 -19.42 26.43 2.86
N ASP A 139 -18.35 25.93 2.24
CA ASP A 139 -17.72 26.55 1.07
C ASP A 139 -18.28 25.99 -0.27
N ILE A 140 -19.14 24.97 -0.19
CA ILE A 140 -19.68 24.25 -1.36
C ILE A 140 -21.20 24.16 -1.29
N LYS A 141 -21.84 24.04 -2.46
CA LYS A 141 -23.29 23.82 -2.55
C LYS A 141 -23.66 22.35 -2.55
N ARG A 142 -22.84 21.50 -3.18
CA ARG A 142 -23.08 20.07 -3.28
C ARG A 142 -21.98 19.32 -2.54
N ASN A 143 -22.39 18.49 -1.58
CA ASN A 143 -21.48 17.64 -0.83
C ASN A 143 -21.01 16.43 -1.66
N LYS A 144 -19.98 15.75 -1.16
CA LYS A 144 -19.55 14.42 -1.64
C LYS A 144 -20.80 13.52 -1.79
N PRO A 145 -20.98 12.80 -2.92
CA PRO A 145 -19.99 12.43 -3.92
C PRO A 145 -19.78 13.45 -5.06
N GLU A 146 -20.37 14.63 -5.00
CA GLU A 146 -20.09 15.66 -6.02
C GLU A 146 -18.66 16.20 -5.87
N LYS A 147 -18.06 16.59 -6.99
CA LYS A 147 -16.64 16.96 -7.09
C LYS A 147 -16.27 18.34 -6.51
N ASP A 148 -17.28 19.10 -6.09
CA ASP A 148 -17.19 20.54 -5.80
C ASP A 148 -16.08 20.85 -4.78
N ILE A 149 -15.95 20.05 -3.72
CA ILE A 149 -14.98 20.28 -2.65
C ILE A 149 -13.53 20.10 -3.11
N TYR A 150 -13.25 19.06 -3.89
CA TYR A 150 -11.91 18.79 -4.40
C TYR A 150 -11.55 19.74 -5.55
N GLN A 151 -12.51 20.10 -6.41
CA GLN A 151 -12.30 21.15 -7.41
C GLN A 151 -11.98 22.49 -6.77
N LEU A 152 -12.67 22.85 -5.68
CA LEU A 152 -12.38 24.07 -4.93
C LEU A 152 -10.95 24.04 -4.38
N CYS A 153 -10.48 22.92 -3.83
CA CYS A 153 -9.09 22.75 -3.41
C CYS A 153 -8.12 22.94 -4.58
N LEU A 154 -8.31 22.24 -5.71
CA LEU A 154 -7.43 22.35 -6.89
C LEU A 154 -7.30 23.78 -7.40
N ILE A 155 -8.43 24.51 -7.51
CA ILE A 155 -8.46 25.91 -7.96
C ILE A 155 -7.65 26.80 -7.02
N ASN A 156 -7.82 26.65 -5.70
CA ASN A 156 -7.12 27.51 -4.73
C ASN A 156 -5.62 27.17 -4.61
N LEU A 157 -5.25 25.91 -4.85
CA LEU A 157 -3.84 25.50 -4.91
C LEU A 157 -3.17 25.86 -6.25
N GLY A 158 -3.94 26.18 -7.30
CA GLY A 158 -3.41 26.38 -8.64
C GLY A 158 -2.77 25.11 -9.24
N CYS A 159 -3.33 23.94 -8.91
CA CYS A 159 -2.80 22.63 -9.26
C CYS A 159 -3.71 21.91 -10.26
N ASP A 160 -3.13 21.18 -11.23
CA ASP A 160 -3.86 20.28 -12.13
C ASP A 160 -4.30 19.01 -11.37
N GLU A 161 -5.45 18.44 -11.74
CA GLU A 161 -5.97 17.24 -11.09
C GLU A 161 -5.03 16.03 -11.15
N LYS A 162 -4.17 15.94 -12.18
CA LYS A 162 -3.18 14.86 -12.35
C LYS A 162 -1.94 15.03 -11.48
N GLU A 163 -1.74 16.24 -10.96
CA GLU A 163 -0.64 16.58 -10.05
C GLU A 163 -1.09 16.46 -8.58
N ALA A 164 -2.36 16.13 -8.35
CA ALA A 164 -2.97 16.02 -7.02
C ALA A 164 -3.37 14.58 -6.68
N VAL A 165 -3.23 14.23 -5.39
CA VAL A 165 -3.71 12.96 -4.85
C VAL A 165 -4.68 13.24 -3.70
N VAL A 166 -5.84 12.60 -3.77
CA VAL A 166 -6.88 12.65 -2.73
C VAL A 166 -6.71 11.45 -1.80
N PHE A 167 -6.77 11.69 -0.49
CA PHE A 167 -6.81 10.67 0.55
C PHE A 167 -8.20 10.66 1.19
N GLU A 168 -8.85 9.50 1.16
CA GLU A 168 -10.26 9.31 1.53
C GLU A 168 -10.48 7.97 2.23
N ASP A 169 -11.62 7.80 2.87
CA ASP A 169 -11.99 6.57 3.57
C ASP A 169 -13.45 6.14 3.32
N THR A 170 -14.24 6.95 2.63
CA THR A 170 -15.66 6.65 2.32
C THR A 170 -15.90 6.46 0.82
N PRO A 171 -16.90 5.66 0.40
CA PRO A 171 -17.21 5.49 -1.03
C PRO A 171 -17.60 6.81 -1.70
N GLY A 172 -18.43 7.61 -1.02
CA GLY A 172 -18.85 8.92 -1.54
C GLY A 172 -17.68 9.89 -1.68
N GLY A 173 -16.72 9.84 -0.76
CA GLY A 173 -15.50 10.62 -0.83
C GLY A 173 -14.57 10.20 -1.97
N ILE A 174 -14.38 8.90 -2.15
CA ILE A 174 -13.62 8.35 -3.28
C ILE A 174 -14.23 8.78 -4.61
N GLU A 175 -15.55 8.60 -4.77
CA GLU A 175 -16.27 9.03 -5.97
C GLU A 175 -16.09 10.53 -6.24
N SER A 176 -16.14 11.37 -5.19
CA SER A 176 -15.92 12.81 -5.32
C SER A 176 -14.53 13.13 -5.86
N GLY A 177 -13.49 12.50 -5.32
CA GLY A 177 -12.11 12.66 -5.80
C GLY A 177 -11.94 12.21 -7.25
N LYS A 178 -12.54 11.08 -7.63
CA LYS A 178 -12.51 10.58 -9.01
C LYS A 178 -13.27 11.49 -9.98
N ARG A 179 -14.44 12.02 -9.58
CA ARG A 179 -15.20 12.98 -10.39
C ARG A 179 -14.48 14.33 -10.54
N ALA A 180 -13.61 14.69 -9.58
CA ALA A 180 -12.72 15.83 -9.70
C ALA A 180 -11.54 15.58 -10.66
N GLY A 181 -11.33 14.34 -11.09
CA GLY A 181 -10.27 13.94 -12.02
C GLY A 181 -8.96 13.53 -11.34
N CYS A 182 -8.92 13.53 -10.00
CA CYS A 182 -7.74 13.17 -9.23
C CYS A 182 -7.52 11.65 -9.20
N ARG A 183 -6.29 11.26 -8.85
CA ARG A 183 -6.06 9.93 -8.28
C ARG A 183 -6.48 9.93 -6.82
N VAL A 184 -6.99 8.79 -6.35
CA VAL A 184 -7.52 8.61 -5.00
C VAL A 184 -6.83 7.43 -4.33
N VAL A 185 -6.33 7.66 -3.12
CA VAL A 185 -5.83 6.63 -2.20
C VAL A 185 -6.84 6.47 -1.09
N SER A 186 -7.41 5.27 -0.93
CA SER A 186 -8.34 4.99 0.15
C SER A 186 -7.63 4.46 1.39
N MET A 187 -8.03 4.93 2.57
CA MET A 187 -7.73 4.32 3.86
C MET A 187 -8.70 3.14 4.09
N MET A 188 -8.32 2.21 4.97
CA MET A 188 -9.16 1.08 5.38
C MET A 188 -9.81 1.27 6.75
N THR A 189 -9.91 2.51 7.21
CA THR A 189 -10.48 2.91 8.50
C THR A 189 -11.99 2.72 8.53
N THR A 190 -12.70 3.15 7.48
CA THR A 190 -14.17 3.07 7.41
C THR A 190 -14.67 1.99 6.44
N ILE A 191 -13.94 1.73 5.35
CA ILE A 191 -14.33 0.74 4.34
C ILE A 191 -13.29 -0.35 4.10
N ARG A 192 -13.74 -1.45 3.52
CA ARG A 192 -12.86 -2.54 3.08
C ARG A 192 -12.21 -2.21 1.74
N ALA A 193 -11.02 -2.75 1.50
CA ALA A 193 -10.31 -2.57 0.23
C ALA A 193 -11.16 -2.91 -1.02
N THR A 194 -11.95 -3.98 -0.96
CA THR A 194 -12.83 -4.38 -2.08
C THR A 194 -13.91 -3.34 -2.40
N GLU A 195 -14.41 -2.65 -1.39
CA GLU A 195 -15.39 -1.58 -1.54
C GLU A 195 -14.73 -0.30 -2.05
N ALA A 196 -13.56 0.04 -1.52
CA ALA A 196 -12.76 1.16 -2.00
C ALA A 196 -12.46 1.07 -3.50
N PHE A 197 -12.01 -0.10 -3.98
CA PHE A 197 -11.76 -0.32 -5.41
C PHE A 197 -13.04 -0.25 -6.25
N ARG A 198 -14.19 -0.71 -5.73
CA ARG A 198 -15.49 -0.57 -6.42
C ARG A 198 -15.93 0.88 -6.55
N ALA A 199 -15.63 1.71 -5.54
CA ALA A 199 -15.88 3.16 -5.57
C ALA A 199 -14.91 3.91 -6.50
N GLY A 200 -13.84 3.24 -6.96
CA GLY A 200 -12.89 3.78 -7.94
C GLY A 200 -11.56 4.25 -7.39
N ALA A 201 -11.18 3.85 -6.17
CA ALA A 201 -9.85 4.14 -5.62
C ALA A 201 -8.74 3.56 -6.51
N ASP A 202 -7.66 4.31 -6.72
CA ASP A 202 -6.51 3.89 -7.52
C ASP A 202 -5.50 3.10 -6.68
N ALA A 203 -5.47 3.33 -5.36
CA ALA A 203 -4.70 2.56 -4.39
C ALA A 203 -5.44 2.48 -3.05
N VAL A 204 -5.09 1.49 -2.23
CA VAL A 204 -5.63 1.31 -0.88
C VAL A 204 -4.47 1.06 0.08
N ILE A 205 -4.42 1.81 1.17
CA ILE A 205 -3.45 1.61 2.26
C ILE A 205 -4.19 1.55 3.59
N GLU A 206 -3.58 0.94 4.60
CA GLU A 206 -4.22 0.79 5.91
C GLU A 206 -4.38 2.14 6.62
N ASN A 207 -3.34 2.97 6.59
CA ASN A 207 -3.34 4.35 7.10
C ASN A 207 -2.13 5.11 6.52
N LEU A 208 -2.02 6.40 6.84
CA LEU A 208 -0.98 7.27 6.30
C LEU A 208 0.44 6.94 6.79
N SER A 209 0.62 6.11 7.83
CA SER A 209 1.97 5.74 8.31
C SER A 209 2.77 4.90 7.30
N PHE A 210 2.10 4.28 6.33
CA PHE A 210 2.73 3.48 5.26
C PHE A 210 3.44 4.30 4.18
N ILE A 211 3.25 5.62 4.18
CA ILE A 211 3.77 6.51 3.14
C ILE A 211 4.55 7.71 3.72
N GLN A 212 5.24 7.49 4.84
CA GLN A 212 6.00 8.53 5.54
C GLN A 212 7.38 8.78 4.95
N ASP A 213 7.95 7.78 4.28
CA ASP A 213 9.31 7.79 3.76
C ASP A 213 9.32 8.18 2.29
N PHE A 214 9.28 9.48 2.03
CA PHE A 214 9.50 10.06 0.70
C PHE A 214 10.32 11.34 0.82
N ASN A 215 10.99 11.75 -0.25
CA ASN A 215 11.79 12.99 -0.34
C ASN A 215 11.27 13.95 -1.40
N SER A 216 10.43 13.47 -2.32
CA SER A 216 9.84 14.26 -3.39
C SER A 216 8.44 13.75 -3.75
N GLY A 217 7.68 14.55 -4.49
CA GLY A 217 6.39 14.13 -5.03
C GLY A 217 6.50 13.07 -6.14
N GLU A 218 7.68 12.88 -6.74
CA GLU A 218 7.95 11.78 -7.67
C GLU A 218 8.11 10.45 -6.92
N GLU A 219 8.88 10.46 -5.81
CA GLU A 219 9.04 9.29 -4.95
C GLU A 219 7.71 8.88 -4.31
N LEU A 220 6.90 9.85 -3.87
CA LEU A 220 5.57 9.57 -3.33
C LEU A 220 4.61 9.02 -4.40
N GLU A 221 4.71 9.49 -5.65
CA GLU A 221 3.92 8.97 -6.76
C GLU A 221 4.28 7.51 -7.07
N GLU A 222 5.58 7.22 -7.06
CA GLU A 222 6.12 5.88 -7.26
C GLU A 222 5.71 4.93 -6.12
N LEU A 223 5.73 5.40 -4.86
CA LEU A 223 5.31 4.62 -3.70
C LEU A 223 3.82 4.25 -3.75
N LEU A 224 2.97 5.19 -4.19
CA LEU A 224 1.51 5.02 -4.18
C LEU A 224 0.94 4.32 -5.41
N PHE A 225 1.51 4.58 -6.59
CA PHE A 225 0.93 4.17 -7.87
C PHE A 225 1.95 3.52 -8.82
N GLY A 226 3.17 3.31 -8.36
CA GLY A 226 4.20 2.65 -9.14
C GLY A 226 3.82 1.20 -9.45
N ASN A 227 3.37 0.96 -10.69
CA ASN A 227 3.41 -0.38 -11.30
C ASN A 227 4.74 -0.62 -12.05
N GLU A 228 5.47 0.46 -12.36
CA GLU A 228 6.84 0.48 -12.88
C GLU A 228 7.55 1.68 -12.24
N ARG A 229 8.51 1.39 -11.36
CA ARG A 229 9.43 2.40 -10.84
C ARG A 229 10.17 3.03 -12.03
N SER A 230 10.58 4.30 -11.97
CA SER A 230 11.24 5.06 -13.06
C SER A 230 12.32 4.26 -13.86
N GLY A 231 11.90 3.57 -14.93
CA GLY A 231 12.76 2.66 -15.73
C GLY A 231 13.20 1.36 -15.02
N LYS A 232 12.59 1.01 -13.90
CA LYS A 232 12.78 -0.22 -13.11
C LYS A 232 11.55 -1.13 -13.25
N LEU A 233 11.79 -2.41 -13.51
CA LEU A 233 10.76 -3.44 -13.62
C LEU A 233 10.66 -4.23 -12.31
N LYS A 234 9.46 -4.77 -12.03
CA LYS A 234 9.23 -5.63 -10.87
C LYS A 234 9.74 -7.05 -11.14
N TYR A 235 10.55 -7.57 -10.21
CA TYR A 235 11.11 -8.92 -10.17
C TYR A 235 10.77 -9.50 -8.80
N GLY A 236 9.62 -10.18 -8.69
CA GLY A 236 9.08 -10.63 -7.41
C GLY A 236 8.79 -9.45 -6.49
N ALA A 237 9.46 -9.41 -5.34
CA ALA A 237 9.39 -8.31 -4.38
C ALA A 237 10.37 -7.17 -4.69
N CYS A 238 11.30 -7.34 -5.65
CA CYS A 238 12.36 -6.39 -5.94
C CYS A 238 12.03 -5.50 -7.15
N TRP A 239 12.42 -4.22 -7.11
CA TRP A 239 12.31 -3.30 -8.24
C TRP A 239 13.67 -3.04 -8.85
N ILE A 240 13.89 -3.55 -10.06
CA ILE A 240 15.23 -3.64 -10.65
C ILE A 240 15.27 -2.83 -11.93
N LYS A 241 16.30 -2.00 -12.09
CA LYS A 241 16.59 -1.34 -13.38
C LYS A 241 17.27 -2.36 -14.28
N PRO A 242 16.60 -2.94 -15.28
CA PRO A 242 17.24 -3.93 -16.13
C PRO A 242 18.31 -3.28 -17.00
N LEU A 243 19.27 -4.09 -17.45
CA LEU A 243 20.19 -3.72 -18.52
C LEU A 243 19.43 -3.22 -19.75
N ALA A 244 19.83 -2.06 -20.27
CA ALA A 244 19.25 -1.50 -21.48
C ALA A 244 19.59 -2.34 -22.73
N GLU A 245 20.81 -2.89 -22.78
CA GLU A 245 21.27 -3.80 -23.83
C GLU A 245 21.62 -5.16 -23.22
N LYS A 246 21.03 -6.22 -23.77
CA LYS A 246 21.31 -7.60 -23.35
C LYS A 246 22.30 -8.26 -24.31
N LEU A 247 23.22 -9.03 -23.76
CA LEU A 247 24.07 -9.93 -24.53
C LEU A 247 23.21 -11.03 -25.22
N PRO A 248 23.70 -11.63 -26.31
CA PRO A 248 22.99 -12.72 -26.97
C PRO A 248 22.68 -13.87 -26.01
N TYR A 249 21.43 -14.33 -26.01
CA TYR A 249 20.92 -15.35 -25.11
C TYR A 249 21.82 -16.60 -25.03
N SER A 250 22.25 -17.12 -26.18
CA SER A 250 23.08 -18.32 -26.27
C SER A 250 24.44 -18.16 -25.56
N ALA A 251 25.07 -17.00 -25.69
CA ALA A 251 26.37 -16.72 -25.06
C ALA A 251 26.24 -16.60 -23.54
N VAL A 252 25.17 -15.95 -23.07
CA VAL A 252 24.87 -15.84 -21.62
C VAL A 252 24.55 -17.21 -21.05
N LEU A 253 23.73 -18.00 -21.74
CA LEU A 253 23.36 -19.35 -21.32
C LEU A 253 24.59 -20.26 -21.21
N GLU A 254 25.45 -20.29 -22.24
CA GLU A 254 26.68 -21.09 -22.23
C GLU A 254 27.58 -20.73 -21.04
N SER A 255 27.75 -19.43 -20.78
CA SER A 255 28.53 -18.93 -19.64
C SER A 255 27.92 -19.33 -18.29
N ALA A 256 26.59 -19.23 -18.16
CA ALA A 256 25.87 -19.59 -16.94
C ALA A 256 25.91 -21.11 -16.68
N ILE A 257 25.81 -21.94 -17.73
CA ILE A 257 26.00 -23.40 -17.65
C ILE A 257 27.41 -23.73 -17.16
N GLY A 258 28.44 -23.08 -17.72
CA GLY A 258 29.82 -23.23 -17.28
C GLY A 258 29.98 -22.93 -15.79
N ALA A 259 29.45 -21.79 -15.34
CA ALA A 259 29.52 -21.37 -13.94
C ALA A 259 28.78 -22.33 -12.99
N ALA A 260 27.58 -22.79 -13.35
CA ALA A 260 26.82 -23.78 -12.57
C ALA A 260 27.54 -25.13 -12.50
N LYS A 261 28.16 -25.57 -13.60
CA LYS A 261 28.95 -26.81 -13.64
C LYS A 261 30.23 -26.72 -12.80
N ASP A 262 30.88 -25.56 -12.78
CA ASP A 262 32.08 -25.35 -11.96
C ASP A 262 31.74 -25.32 -10.47
N SER A 263 30.67 -24.63 -10.07
CA SER A 263 30.21 -24.63 -8.67
C SER A 263 29.76 -26.02 -8.22
N TRP A 264 29.09 -26.80 -9.09
CA TRP A 264 28.68 -28.18 -8.82
C TRP A 264 29.83 -29.06 -8.31
N LYS A 265 31.05 -28.90 -8.86
CA LYS A 265 32.24 -29.67 -8.43
C LYS A 265 32.55 -29.48 -6.94
N HIS A 266 32.26 -28.28 -6.42
CA HIS A 266 32.51 -27.87 -5.04
C HIS A 266 31.37 -28.21 -4.07
N GLY A 267 30.25 -28.77 -4.55
CA GLY A 267 29.11 -29.14 -3.71
C GLY A 267 29.52 -30.01 -2.52
N TYR A 268 29.11 -29.60 -1.31
CA TYR A 268 29.35 -30.32 -0.07
C TYR A 268 28.13 -31.19 0.25
N ALA A 269 28.19 -32.45 -0.16
CA ALA A 269 27.09 -33.40 0.00
C ALA A 269 27.53 -34.74 0.63
N PRO A 270 28.04 -34.75 1.88
CA PRO A 270 28.52 -35.97 2.52
C PRO A 270 27.39 -36.96 2.87
N TYR A 271 26.14 -36.53 2.99
CA TYR A 271 25.02 -37.38 3.39
C TYR A 271 24.33 -38.00 2.17
N SER A 272 23.83 -37.19 1.23
CA SER A 272 23.12 -37.72 0.05
C SER A 272 24.06 -38.19 -1.07
N LYS A 273 25.30 -37.66 -1.11
CA LYS A 273 26.22 -37.75 -2.26
C LYS A 273 25.71 -37.08 -3.53
N PHE A 274 24.57 -36.40 -3.47
CA PHE A 274 23.94 -35.72 -4.59
C PHE A 274 24.42 -34.28 -4.67
N LYS A 275 25.17 -33.95 -5.72
CA LYS A 275 25.70 -32.60 -5.94
C LYS A 275 24.84 -31.85 -6.94
N VAL A 276 24.60 -30.58 -6.64
CA VAL A 276 23.90 -29.62 -7.49
C VAL A 276 24.71 -28.33 -7.55
N GLY A 277 24.85 -27.78 -8.74
CA GLY A 277 25.34 -26.43 -8.95
C GLY A 277 24.25 -25.56 -9.56
N ALA A 278 24.28 -24.26 -9.29
CA ALA A 278 23.36 -23.32 -9.89
C ALA A 278 24.07 -22.02 -10.22
N ALA A 279 23.54 -21.30 -11.20
CA ALA A 279 23.97 -19.96 -11.57
C ALA A 279 22.76 -19.06 -11.80
N VAL A 280 22.83 -17.83 -11.31
CA VAL A 280 21.83 -16.77 -11.57
C VAL A 280 22.47 -15.62 -12.34
N VAL A 281 21.76 -15.15 -13.36
CA VAL A 281 22.16 -13.99 -14.17
C VAL A 281 21.43 -12.76 -13.64
N SER A 282 22.18 -11.73 -13.27
CA SER A 282 21.64 -10.45 -12.81
C SER A 282 20.89 -9.74 -13.94
N ALA A 283 19.65 -9.34 -13.68
CA ALA A 283 18.86 -8.51 -14.59
C ALA A 283 19.42 -7.09 -14.73
N SER A 284 20.07 -6.55 -13.69
CA SER A 284 20.59 -5.18 -13.67
C SER A 284 22.01 -5.06 -14.21
N THR A 285 22.84 -6.10 -14.05
CA THR A 285 24.28 -6.03 -14.39
C THR A 285 24.71 -7.08 -15.41
N GLY A 286 23.91 -8.13 -15.64
CA GLY A 286 24.27 -9.26 -16.51
C GLY A 286 25.36 -10.16 -15.92
N ARG A 287 25.83 -9.87 -14.69
CA ARG A 287 26.80 -10.70 -13.98
C ARG A 287 26.20 -12.04 -13.62
N ILE A 288 27.04 -13.07 -13.62
CA ILE A 288 26.69 -14.43 -13.25
C ILE A 288 27.20 -14.70 -11.83
N TYR A 289 26.31 -15.08 -10.93
CA TYR A 289 26.65 -15.55 -9.60
C TYR A 289 26.32 -17.03 -9.50
N ALA A 290 27.26 -17.82 -9.00
CA ALA A 290 27.10 -19.27 -8.91
C ALA A 290 27.16 -19.75 -7.46
N GLY A 291 26.47 -20.86 -7.20
CA GLY A 291 26.40 -21.50 -5.90
C GLY A 291 26.31 -23.02 -6.05
N CYS A 292 26.56 -23.74 -4.96
CA CYS A 292 26.43 -25.19 -4.88
C CYS A 292 25.69 -25.58 -3.60
N ASN A 293 25.17 -26.81 -3.56
CA ASN A 293 24.51 -27.29 -2.35
C ASN A 293 25.54 -27.54 -1.24
N VAL A 294 25.18 -27.15 -0.01
CA VAL A 294 25.96 -27.40 1.20
C VAL A 294 25.03 -28.05 2.22
N GLU A 295 25.22 -29.35 2.41
CA GLU A 295 24.45 -30.13 3.36
C GLU A 295 24.88 -29.91 4.80
N ASN A 296 23.94 -30.10 5.70
CA ASN A 296 24.15 -30.00 7.14
C ASN A 296 23.57 -31.23 7.84
N SER A 297 24.19 -31.65 8.95
CA SER A 297 23.69 -32.76 9.79
C SER A 297 22.28 -32.48 10.32
N SER A 298 21.97 -31.21 10.58
CA SER A 298 20.60 -30.73 10.73
C SER A 298 20.06 -30.40 9.34
N TYR A 299 19.31 -31.32 8.74
CA TYR A 299 18.88 -31.19 7.34
C TYR A 299 18.13 -29.88 7.03
N GLY A 300 17.40 -29.32 8.01
CA GLY A 300 16.73 -28.03 7.86
C GLY A 300 17.67 -26.84 7.63
N ALA A 301 18.93 -26.96 8.02
CA ALA A 301 19.98 -25.96 7.78
C ALA A 301 20.72 -26.15 6.44
N THR A 302 20.35 -27.15 5.63
CA THR A 302 20.93 -27.35 4.29
C THR A 302 20.52 -26.22 3.35
N ILE A 303 21.50 -25.65 2.64
CA ILE A 303 21.26 -24.69 1.58
C ILE A 303 21.44 -25.36 0.21
N CYS A 304 20.42 -25.26 -0.63
CA CYS A 304 20.47 -25.75 -2.00
C CYS A 304 21.29 -24.81 -2.88
N ALA A 305 21.73 -25.29 -4.05
CA ALA A 305 22.60 -24.53 -4.93
C ALA A 305 21.99 -23.21 -5.41
N GLU A 306 20.70 -23.19 -5.71
CA GLU A 306 19.96 -22.01 -6.18
C GLU A 306 19.92 -20.93 -5.11
N ARG A 307 19.54 -21.31 -3.87
CA ARG A 307 19.53 -20.38 -2.73
C ARG A 307 20.93 -19.84 -2.44
N ASN A 308 21.95 -20.67 -2.54
CA ASN A 308 23.35 -20.25 -2.39
C ASN A 308 23.77 -19.23 -3.47
N ALA A 309 23.43 -19.48 -4.74
CA ALA A 309 23.71 -18.56 -5.84
C ALA A 309 23.00 -17.20 -5.66
N ILE A 310 21.72 -17.23 -5.26
CA ILE A 310 20.90 -16.05 -5.00
C ILE A 310 21.48 -15.24 -3.83
N THR A 311 21.77 -15.87 -2.68
CA THR A 311 22.33 -15.14 -1.53
C THR A 311 23.71 -14.56 -1.83
N THR A 312 24.50 -15.25 -2.66
CA THR A 312 25.77 -14.71 -3.17
C THR A 312 25.54 -13.46 -4.03
N ALA A 313 24.56 -13.49 -4.94
CA ALA A 313 24.20 -12.33 -5.76
C ALA A 313 23.75 -11.14 -4.91
N VAL A 314 22.83 -11.37 -3.96
CA VAL A 314 22.33 -10.35 -3.03
C VAL A 314 23.46 -9.76 -2.18
N ALA A 315 24.40 -10.59 -1.71
CA ALA A 315 25.55 -10.10 -0.94
C ALA A 315 26.48 -9.17 -1.76
N ASN A 316 26.45 -9.26 -3.09
CA ASN A 316 27.27 -8.44 -3.99
C ASN A 316 26.53 -7.22 -4.57
N GLU A 317 25.23 -7.32 -4.83
CA GLU A 317 24.45 -6.28 -5.51
C GLU A 317 23.45 -5.55 -4.60
N GLY A 318 23.11 -6.12 -3.44
CA GLY A 318 22.01 -5.64 -2.62
C GLY A 318 20.67 -6.00 -3.26
N GLU A 319 19.93 -4.99 -3.76
CA GLU A 319 18.71 -5.22 -4.53
C GLU A 319 19.04 -6.02 -5.80
N PHE A 320 18.38 -7.17 -5.97
CA PHE A 320 18.72 -8.14 -7.01
C PHE A 320 17.49 -8.63 -7.78
N GLY A 321 17.67 -8.92 -9.08
CA GLY A 321 16.66 -9.53 -9.92
C GLY A 321 17.26 -10.57 -10.84
N ILE A 322 16.56 -11.68 -11.02
CA ILE A 322 16.99 -12.84 -11.81
C ILE A 322 16.48 -12.70 -13.24
N ASP A 323 17.39 -12.55 -14.20
CA ASP A 323 17.05 -12.62 -15.63
C ASP A 323 16.92 -14.07 -16.11
N MET A 324 17.82 -14.93 -15.63
CA MET A 324 17.88 -16.36 -15.91
C MET A 324 18.48 -17.10 -14.72
N LEU A 325 18.00 -18.32 -14.48
CA LEU A 325 18.59 -19.26 -13.55
C LEU A 325 18.93 -20.57 -14.27
N VAL A 326 20.12 -21.11 -14.01
CA VAL A 326 20.57 -22.41 -14.50
C VAL A 326 20.78 -23.33 -13.30
N VAL A 327 20.27 -24.56 -13.39
CA VAL A 327 20.54 -25.65 -12.44
C VAL A 327 21.30 -26.75 -13.17
N TYR A 328 22.42 -27.18 -12.60
CA TYR A 328 23.24 -28.27 -13.09
C TYR A 328 23.22 -29.42 -12.08
N SER A 329 22.87 -30.61 -12.57
CA SER A 329 22.94 -31.87 -11.82
C SER A 329 23.45 -32.99 -12.72
N ASP A 330 24.04 -34.02 -12.13
CA ASP A 330 24.48 -35.22 -12.85
C ASP A 330 23.33 -36.25 -13.07
N ASP A 331 22.10 -35.86 -12.77
CA ASP A 331 20.91 -36.71 -12.90
C ASP A 331 20.32 -36.62 -14.31
N ASP A 332 19.61 -37.66 -14.76
CA ASP A 332 18.86 -37.67 -16.03
C ASP A 332 17.49 -38.33 -15.85
N PRO A 333 16.37 -37.58 -15.97
CA PRO A 333 16.29 -36.16 -16.33
C PRO A 333 16.92 -35.23 -15.27
N PRO A 334 17.35 -34.02 -15.64
CA PRO A 334 18.01 -33.10 -14.71
C PRO A 334 17.08 -32.71 -13.56
N ALA A 335 17.63 -32.61 -12.36
CA ALA A 335 16.85 -32.34 -11.15
C ALA A 335 16.28 -30.90 -11.15
N PRO A 336 14.97 -30.72 -10.90
CA PRO A 336 14.38 -29.40 -10.77
C PRO A 336 14.70 -28.77 -9.41
N PRO A 337 14.60 -27.43 -9.27
CA PRO A 337 14.65 -26.78 -7.98
C PRO A 337 13.58 -27.33 -7.03
N CYS A 338 13.92 -27.49 -5.75
CA CYS A 338 12.93 -27.86 -4.75
C CYS A 338 11.93 -26.73 -4.49
N ALA A 339 10.77 -27.04 -3.89
CA ALA A 339 9.73 -26.05 -3.63
C ALA A 339 10.20 -24.83 -2.82
N MET A 340 11.12 -25.05 -1.86
CA MET A 340 11.71 -23.96 -1.08
C MET A 340 12.58 -23.04 -1.95
N CYS A 341 13.34 -23.61 -2.89
CA CYS A 341 14.10 -22.82 -3.85
C CYS A 341 13.18 -22.06 -4.78
N LEU A 342 12.13 -22.69 -5.31
CA LEU A 342 11.15 -22.01 -6.17
C LEU A 342 10.50 -20.82 -5.45
N GLN A 343 10.16 -20.97 -4.17
CA GLN A 343 9.61 -19.89 -3.36
C GLN A 343 10.63 -18.75 -3.15
N VAL A 344 11.92 -19.05 -2.95
CA VAL A 344 12.96 -18.02 -2.87
C VAL A 344 13.22 -17.36 -4.23
N ILE A 345 13.19 -18.13 -5.33
CA ILE A 345 13.33 -17.60 -6.69
C ILE A 345 12.21 -16.59 -6.97
N ALA A 346 10.97 -16.88 -6.57
CA ALA A 346 9.82 -16.01 -6.76
C ALA A 346 9.95 -14.63 -6.06
N GLU A 347 10.81 -14.50 -5.06
CA GLU A 347 11.13 -13.21 -4.43
C GLU A 347 11.92 -12.27 -5.37
N PHE A 348 12.69 -12.83 -6.31
CA PHE A 348 13.65 -12.10 -7.15
C PHE A 348 13.40 -12.27 -8.65
N ALA A 349 12.33 -12.92 -9.06
CA ALA A 349 12.09 -13.33 -10.45
C ALA A 349 10.71 -12.91 -10.94
N ARG A 350 10.58 -12.84 -12.26
CA ARG A 350 9.30 -12.61 -12.93
C ARG A 350 8.63 -13.96 -13.25
N PRO A 351 7.29 -14.00 -13.45
CA PRO A 351 6.60 -15.21 -13.86
C PRO A 351 7.23 -15.88 -15.10
N GLU A 352 7.72 -15.07 -16.04
CA GLU A 352 8.33 -15.52 -17.29
C GLU A 352 9.84 -15.79 -17.19
N THR A 353 10.47 -15.57 -16.02
CA THR A 353 11.91 -15.83 -15.82
C THR A 353 12.21 -17.29 -16.14
N LYS A 354 13.26 -17.49 -16.95
CA LYS A 354 13.68 -18.81 -17.42
C LYS A 354 14.49 -19.55 -16.36
N ILE A 355 14.11 -20.80 -16.12
CA ILE A 355 14.83 -21.78 -15.31
C ILE A 355 15.30 -22.88 -16.26
N VAL A 356 16.61 -23.03 -16.42
CA VAL A 356 17.22 -23.99 -17.34
C VAL A 356 17.83 -25.13 -16.55
N LEU A 357 17.34 -26.34 -16.77
CA LEU A 357 17.82 -27.57 -16.13
C LEU A 357 18.82 -28.26 -17.06
N VAL A 358 20.00 -28.58 -16.52
CA VAL A 358 21.13 -29.08 -17.30
C VAL A 358 21.73 -30.31 -16.65
N THR A 359 22.05 -31.28 -17.50
CA THR A 359 22.74 -32.52 -17.17
C THR A 359 23.76 -32.83 -18.27
N PRO A 360 24.85 -33.55 -17.98
CA PRO A 360 25.79 -33.97 -19.03
C PRO A 360 25.21 -35.04 -19.98
N HIS A 361 24.04 -35.62 -19.67
CA HIS A 361 23.48 -36.76 -20.39
C HIS A 361 22.48 -36.40 -21.48
N SER A 362 21.83 -35.23 -21.39
CA SER A 362 20.77 -34.80 -22.30
C SER A 362 20.83 -33.30 -22.59
N GLN A 363 20.02 -32.85 -23.55
CA GLN A 363 19.97 -31.42 -23.90
C GLN A 363 19.34 -30.59 -22.77
N PRO A 364 19.76 -29.33 -22.58
CA PRO A 364 19.12 -28.44 -21.61
C PRO A 364 17.61 -28.34 -21.81
N VAL A 365 16.87 -28.35 -20.70
CA VAL A 365 15.41 -28.19 -20.69
C VAL A 365 15.06 -26.86 -20.04
N GLU A 366 14.25 -26.04 -20.72
CA GLU A 366 13.84 -24.72 -20.25
C GLU A 366 12.41 -24.73 -19.70
N TYR A 367 12.22 -24.14 -18.53
CA TYR A 367 10.93 -23.85 -17.92
C TYR A 367 10.80 -22.35 -17.65
N ARG A 368 9.56 -21.88 -17.50
CA ARG A 368 9.27 -20.59 -16.89
C ARG A 368 8.93 -20.81 -15.42
N LEU A 369 9.26 -19.83 -14.57
CA LEU A 369 8.93 -19.90 -13.14
C LEU A 369 7.43 -20.17 -12.91
N GLU A 370 6.55 -19.50 -13.65
CA GLU A 370 5.09 -19.68 -13.55
C GLU A 370 4.63 -21.12 -13.81
N ASN A 371 5.37 -21.88 -14.60
CA ASN A 371 5.06 -23.29 -14.87
C ASN A 371 5.50 -24.22 -13.73
N MET A 372 6.49 -23.81 -12.94
CA MET A 372 7.03 -24.60 -11.82
C MET A 372 6.40 -24.19 -10.48
N LEU A 373 6.01 -22.92 -10.32
CA LEU A 373 5.35 -22.37 -9.15
C LEU A 373 4.22 -21.41 -9.58
N PRO A 374 3.04 -21.93 -9.93
CA PRO A 374 1.95 -21.12 -10.51
C PRO A 374 1.29 -20.15 -9.52
N MET A 375 1.42 -20.42 -8.22
CA MET A 375 0.82 -19.61 -7.16
C MET A 375 1.86 -19.36 -6.05
N PRO A 376 2.86 -18.49 -6.30
CA PRO A 376 3.87 -18.19 -5.29
C PRO A 376 3.24 -17.47 -4.10
N PHE A 377 3.75 -17.72 -2.90
CA PHE A 377 3.40 -16.90 -1.75
C PHE A 377 4.13 -15.56 -1.83
N ILE A 378 3.42 -14.50 -2.15
CA ILE A 378 3.90 -13.12 -2.15
C ILE A 378 2.95 -12.30 -1.27
N PHE A 379 3.51 -11.50 -0.37
CA PHE A 379 2.72 -10.64 0.52
C PHE A 379 1.78 -9.74 -0.29
N PRO A 380 0.53 -9.50 0.14
CA PRO A 380 -0.45 -8.72 -0.62
C PRO A 380 0.04 -7.33 -1.05
N THR A 381 0.83 -6.67 -0.20
CA THR A 381 1.45 -5.36 -0.46
C THR A 381 2.54 -5.39 -1.52
N MET A 382 3.05 -6.59 -1.85
CA MET A 382 4.12 -6.82 -2.82
C MET A 382 3.63 -7.60 -4.06
N ARG A 383 2.33 -7.91 -4.18
CA ARG A 383 1.74 -8.52 -5.39
C ARG A 383 1.75 -7.55 -6.56
#